data_AF-A0A139L0F2-F1
#
_entry.id   AF-A0A139L0F2-F1
#
_cell.length_a   1.000
_cell.length_b   1.000
_cell.length_c   1.000
_cell.angle_alpha   90.00
_cell.angle_beta   90.00
_cell.angle_gamma   90.00
#
_symmetry.space_group_name_H-M   'P 1'
#
loop_
_entity.id
_entity.type
_entity.pdbx_description
1 polymer ?
#
loop_
_entity_poly.entity_id
_entity_poly.type
_entity_poly.pdbx_seq_one_letter_code
_entity_poly.pdbx_strand_id
1 'polypeptide(L)'
;MDFFNQTGKLAIGSRLRMLTDKITVDAAAIYKMFGVDLKPKWFPVFFVLSRGEAKTITSIAKEIGHSHPSVSNIIKEMVAKGLVKETKDKSDGRRNMVMLSAKGKRMSDSFSEQCIDVTAAIEQITQQTRNDLWEAIEEWENLLLDKSLLERVKEAKKERESKDIKIVPYEPCYQSAFRTLNEEWITAYFRMEEADYKALDHPKEYILDKGGAILVALYKDEPVGVCALCKMDHPLYDYELAKLAVSPKVQGKGIGVLLCEAVVNKAKELGGKRIFIESNTRLKPAIHIYHKLGFKELPEYHTTYERGDIQMELMIEE
;
A
#
# COMPACT_ATOMS: atom_id res chain seq x y z
N MET A 1 -2.62 26.69 -20.42
CA MET A 1 -2.00 25.43 -20.91
C MET A 1 -0.55 25.27 -20.47
N ASP A 2 0.19 26.36 -20.23
CA ASP A 2 1.60 26.32 -19.79
C ASP A 2 1.83 25.48 -18.51
N PHE A 3 0.98 25.62 -17.49
CA PHE A 3 1.07 24.85 -16.26
C PHE A 3 1.12 23.33 -16.45
N PHE A 4 0.29 22.76 -17.35
CA PHE A 4 0.26 21.31 -17.59
C PHE A 4 1.42 20.82 -18.47
N ASN A 5 1.97 21.70 -19.31
CA ASN A 5 3.17 21.37 -20.06
C ASN A 5 4.40 21.28 -19.14
N GLN A 6 4.45 22.12 -18.10
CA GLN A 6 5.52 22.10 -17.09
C GLN A 6 5.35 20.95 -16.07
N THR A 7 4.15 20.76 -15.54
CA THR A 7 3.88 19.75 -14.49
C THR A 7 3.69 18.34 -15.04
N GLY A 8 3.32 18.21 -16.32
CA GLY A 8 3.12 16.93 -16.98
C GLY A 8 2.12 16.03 -16.27
N LYS A 9 2.46 14.74 -16.18
CA LYS A 9 1.58 13.69 -15.60
C LYS A 9 1.35 13.85 -14.09
N LEU A 10 2.21 14.58 -13.38
CA LEU A 10 2.04 14.83 -11.94
C LEU A 10 0.72 15.56 -11.63
N ALA A 11 0.27 16.42 -12.56
CA ALA A 11 -0.94 17.22 -12.39
C ALA A 11 -2.20 16.53 -12.94
N ILE A 12 -2.22 15.19 -13.08
CA ILE A 12 -3.37 14.45 -13.63
C ILE A 12 -4.67 14.76 -12.85
N GLY A 13 -4.60 14.79 -11.51
CA GLY A 13 -5.77 15.11 -10.68
C GLY A 13 -6.31 16.53 -10.90
N SER A 14 -5.42 17.52 -11.07
CA SER A 14 -5.82 18.90 -11.40
C SER A 14 -6.42 19.00 -12.80
N ARG A 15 -5.89 18.24 -13.77
CA ARG A 15 -6.40 18.22 -15.14
C ARG A 15 -7.80 17.61 -15.21
N LEU A 16 -8.03 16.52 -14.49
CA LEU A 16 -9.35 15.90 -14.35
C LEU A 16 -10.35 16.87 -13.70
N ARG A 17 -9.97 17.54 -12.60
CA ARG A 17 -10.83 18.53 -11.95
C ARG A 17 -11.25 19.66 -12.89
N MET A 18 -10.31 20.24 -13.63
CA MET A 18 -10.63 21.32 -14.57
C MET A 18 -11.57 20.86 -15.69
N LEU A 19 -11.43 19.60 -16.14
CA LEU A 19 -12.36 19.01 -17.12
C LEU A 19 -13.76 18.87 -16.52
N THR A 20 -13.86 18.35 -15.30
CA THR A 20 -15.14 18.26 -14.56
C THR A 20 -15.78 19.64 -14.39
N ASP A 21 -15.00 20.65 -14.02
CA ASP A 21 -15.50 22.02 -13.83
C ASP A 21 -16.08 22.58 -15.14
N LYS A 22 -15.38 22.39 -16.26
CA LYS A 22 -15.84 22.85 -17.58
C LYS A 22 -17.16 22.19 -17.98
N ILE A 23 -17.27 20.86 -17.83
CA ILE A 23 -18.50 20.11 -18.14
C ILE A 23 -19.64 20.53 -17.20
N THR A 24 -19.34 20.78 -15.92
CA THR A 24 -20.33 21.16 -14.90
C THR A 24 -20.95 22.53 -15.19
N VAL A 25 -20.16 23.48 -15.71
CA VAL A 25 -20.66 24.80 -16.14
C VAL A 25 -21.70 24.64 -17.25
N ASP A 26 -21.39 23.86 -18.29
CA ASP A 26 -22.30 23.62 -19.41
C ASP A 26 -23.55 22.84 -18.95
N ALA A 27 -23.40 21.84 -18.07
CA ALA A 27 -24.53 21.08 -17.52
C ALA A 27 -25.59 21.99 -16.86
N ALA A 28 -25.18 23.02 -16.11
CA ALA A 28 -26.11 23.96 -15.50
C ALA A 28 -26.88 24.81 -16.54
N ALA A 29 -26.23 25.20 -17.63
CA ALA A 29 -26.87 25.91 -18.73
C ALA A 29 -27.85 25.01 -19.49
N ILE A 30 -27.48 23.75 -19.73
CA ILE A 30 -28.33 22.75 -20.38
C ILE A 30 -29.60 22.51 -19.55
N TYR A 31 -29.49 22.33 -18.23
CA TYR A 31 -30.67 22.20 -17.37
C TYR A 31 -31.65 23.36 -17.53
N LYS A 32 -31.14 24.60 -17.56
CA LYS A 32 -31.96 25.79 -17.78
C LYS A 32 -32.64 25.79 -19.16
N MET A 33 -31.95 25.32 -20.19
CA MET A 33 -32.46 25.25 -21.57
C MET A 33 -33.67 24.30 -21.68
N PHE A 34 -33.64 23.16 -21.00
CA PHE A 34 -34.74 22.18 -20.99
C PHE A 34 -35.79 22.43 -19.90
N GLY A 35 -35.71 23.56 -19.16
CA GLY A 35 -36.62 23.85 -18.06
C GLY A 35 -36.51 22.90 -16.86
N VAL A 36 -35.37 22.22 -16.71
CA VAL A 36 -35.07 21.27 -15.64
C VAL A 36 -34.46 22.04 -14.46
N ASP A 37 -35.16 22.14 -13.34
CA ASP A 37 -34.66 22.78 -12.10
C ASP A 37 -33.82 21.79 -11.29
N LEU A 38 -32.65 21.41 -11.83
CA LEU A 38 -31.72 20.45 -11.24
C LEU A 38 -30.32 21.07 -11.07
N LYS A 39 -29.63 20.73 -9.98
CA LYS A 39 -28.19 21.02 -9.83
C LYS A 39 -27.37 19.86 -10.39
N PRO A 40 -26.20 20.09 -11.02
CA PRO A 40 -25.34 19.02 -11.53
C PRO A 40 -25.03 17.93 -10.51
N LYS A 41 -24.74 18.29 -9.26
CA LYS A 41 -24.49 17.31 -8.19
C LYS A 41 -25.70 16.43 -7.82
N TRP A 42 -26.91 16.79 -8.22
CA TRP A 42 -28.13 15.99 -7.99
C TRP A 42 -28.39 14.98 -9.11
N PHE A 43 -27.68 15.09 -10.25
CA PHE A 43 -27.90 14.26 -11.43
C PHE A 43 -27.91 12.76 -11.13
N PRO A 44 -26.89 12.15 -10.47
CA PRO A 44 -26.87 10.71 -10.30
C PRO A 44 -28.07 10.19 -9.50
N VAL A 45 -28.48 10.92 -8.46
CA VAL A 45 -29.63 10.56 -7.63
C VAL A 45 -30.93 10.73 -8.40
N PHE A 46 -31.11 11.85 -9.12
CA PHE A 46 -32.32 12.07 -9.91
C PHE A 46 -32.46 11.04 -11.03
N PHE A 47 -31.37 10.73 -11.72
CA PHE A 47 -31.32 9.75 -12.82
C PHE A 47 -31.68 8.32 -12.37
N VAL A 48 -31.18 7.89 -11.20
CA VAL A 48 -31.56 6.59 -10.62
C VAL A 48 -33.05 6.56 -10.27
N LEU A 49 -33.59 7.66 -9.72
CA LEU A 49 -35.01 7.74 -9.34
C LEU A 49 -35.96 7.96 -10.53
N SER A 50 -35.50 8.55 -11.63
CA SER A 50 -36.30 8.72 -12.86
C SER A 50 -36.55 7.42 -13.60
N ARG A 51 -35.71 6.40 -13.38
CA ARG A 51 -35.82 5.08 -14.02
C ARG A 51 -36.77 4.11 -13.34
N GLY A 52 -37.39 4.45 -12.20
CA GLY A 52 -38.35 3.53 -11.58
C GLY A 52 -38.68 3.76 -10.11
N GLU A 53 -38.83 2.65 -9.39
CA GLU A 53 -39.47 2.57 -8.08
C GLU A 53 -38.69 3.24 -6.94
N ALA A 54 -39.34 3.33 -5.78
CA ALA A 54 -38.73 3.89 -4.58
C ALA A 54 -37.49 3.08 -4.16
N LYS A 55 -36.41 3.76 -3.78
CA LYS A 55 -35.16 3.12 -3.33
C LYS A 55 -34.73 3.65 -1.98
N THR A 56 -34.03 2.82 -1.20
CA THR A 56 -33.39 3.27 0.04
C THR A 56 -32.17 4.13 -0.27
N ILE A 57 -31.79 5.02 0.66
CA ILE A 57 -30.55 5.82 0.55
C ILE A 57 -29.33 4.92 0.35
N THR A 58 -29.24 3.81 1.07
CA THR A 58 -28.16 2.83 0.97
C THR A 58 -28.09 2.19 -0.42
N SER A 59 -29.23 1.86 -1.02
CA SER A 59 -29.27 1.32 -2.38
C SER A 59 -28.79 2.34 -3.40
N ILE A 60 -29.25 3.59 -3.29
CA ILE A 60 -28.83 4.67 -4.20
C ILE A 60 -27.32 4.90 -4.08
N ALA A 61 -26.80 5.01 -2.86
CA ALA A 61 -25.36 5.19 -2.59
C ALA A 61 -24.50 4.09 -3.21
N LYS A 62 -24.92 2.82 -3.07
CA LYS A 62 -24.23 1.68 -3.67
C LYS A 62 -24.25 1.73 -5.19
N GLU A 63 -25.38 2.07 -5.80
CA GLU A 63 -25.56 2.09 -7.25
C GLU A 63 -24.77 3.19 -7.95
N ILE A 64 -24.68 4.38 -7.35
CA ILE A 64 -23.95 5.51 -7.94
C ILE A 64 -22.49 5.62 -7.47
N GLY A 65 -22.02 4.71 -6.62
CA GLY A 65 -20.65 4.73 -6.07
C GLY A 65 -20.35 5.91 -5.15
N HIS A 66 -21.35 6.54 -4.54
CA HIS A 66 -21.17 7.67 -3.62
C HIS A 66 -21.30 7.25 -2.15
N SER A 67 -20.75 8.06 -1.25
CA SER A 67 -20.90 7.82 0.19
C SER A 67 -22.33 8.05 0.67
N HIS A 68 -22.77 7.28 1.68
CA HIS A 68 -24.09 7.43 2.29
C HIS A 68 -24.38 8.88 2.77
N PRO A 69 -23.45 9.59 3.45
CA PRO A 69 -23.67 10.99 3.82
C PRO A 69 -23.87 11.93 2.61
N SER A 70 -23.14 11.70 1.52
CA SER A 70 -23.29 12.50 0.29
C SER A 70 -24.68 12.35 -0.31
N VAL A 71 -25.15 11.10 -0.44
CA VAL A 71 -26.49 10.82 -1.00
C VAL A 71 -27.58 11.36 -0.09
N SER A 72 -27.46 11.21 1.23
CA SER A 72 -28.42 11.77 2.19
C SER A 72 -28.53 13.30 2.07
N ASN A 73 -27.42 14.01 1.91
CA ASN A 73 -27.44 15.46 1.72
C ASN A 73 -28.09 15.87 0.40
N ILE A 74 -27.82 15.16 -0.70
CA ILE A 74 -28.46 15.41 -2.00
C ILE A 74 -29.98 15.23 -1.87
N ILE A 75 -30.43 14.13 -1.25
CA ILE A 75 -31.85 13.84 -1.08
C ILE A 75 -32.54 14.93 -0.25
N LYS A 76 -31.94 15.37 0.86
CA LYS A 76 -32.49 16.48 1.68
C LYS A 76 -32.69 17.76 0.86
N GLU A 77 -31.72 18.12 0.02
CA GLU A 77 -31.85 19.28 -0.86
C GLU A 77 -32.96 19.10 -1.90
N MET A 78 -33.09 17.91 -2.49
CA MET A 78 -34.14 17.60 -3.47
C MET A 78 -35.54 17.54 -2.84
N VAL A 79 -35.66 17.09 -1.58
CA VAL A 79 -36.90 17.14 -0.79
C VAL A 79 -37.30 18.60 -0.57
N ALA A 80 -36.36 19.46 -0.17
CA ALA A 80 -36.62 20.89 0.02
C ALA A 80 -37.09 21.61 -1.26
N LYS A 81 -36.70 21.11 -2.45
CA LYS A 81 -37.18 21.60 -3.75
C LYS A 81 -38.47 20.92 -4.24
N GLY A 82 -38.98 19.97 -3.48
CA GLY A 82 -40.18 19.20 -3.79
C GLY A 82 -40.01 18.26 -4.99
N LEU A 83 -38.78 17.88 -5.35
CA LEU A 83 -38.50 16.97 -6.48
C LEU A 83 -38.63 15.50 -6.09
N VAL A 84 -38.28 15.18 -4.85
CA VAL A 84 -38.40 13.83 -4.29
C VAL A 84 -39.24 13.86 -3.01
N LYS A 85 -39.73 12.70 -2.61
CA LYS A 85 -40.43 12.49 -1.35
C LYS A 85 -39.88 11.25 -0.65
N GLU A 86 -39.88 11.30 0.69
CA GLU A 86 -39.55 10.16 1.53
C GLU A 86 -40.83 9.49 2.04
N THR A 87 -40.86 8.17 2.01
CA THR A 87 -41.92 7.34 2.57
C THR A 87 -41.31 6.25 3.43
N LYS A 88 -42.01 5.78 4.47
CA LYS A 88 -41.55 4.60 5.22
C LYS A 88 -41.62 3.36 4.33
N ASP A 89 -40.59 2.53 4.41
CA ASP A 89 -40.59 1.20 3.81
C ASP A 89 -41.72 0.36 4.41
N LYS A 90 -42.46 -0.37 3.54
CA LYS A 90 -43.59 -1.21 3.94
C LYS A 90 -43.13 -2.51 4.62
N SER A 91 -41.90 -2.94 4.39
CA SER A 91 -41.30 -4.17 4.91
C SER A 91 -40.46 -3.94 6.17
N ASP A 92 -39.86 -2.76 6.32
CA ASP A 92 -39.08 -2.37 7.50
C ASP A 92 -39.29 -0.88 7.81
N GLY A 93 -40.23 -0.56 8.72
CA GLY A 93 -40.61 0.82 9.05
C GLY A 93 -39.50 1.73 9.61
N ARG A 94 -38.27 1.21 9.77
CA ARG A 94 -37.06 1.96 10.11
C ARG A 94 -36.31 2.48 8.88
N ARG A 95 -36.63 2.01 7.67
CA ARG A 95 -35.99 2.41 6.41
C ARG A 95 -36.83 3.48 5.71
N ASN A 96 -36.18 4.57 5.31
CA ASN A 96 -36.79 5.58 4.46
C ASN A 96 -36.55 5.21 3.00
N MET A 97 -37.65 5.12 2.26
CA MET A 97 -37.70 4.94 0.81
C MET A 97 -37.85 6.30 0.15
N VAL A 98 -37.07 6.53 -0.91
CA VAL A 98 -37.04 7.79 -1.65
C VAL A 98 -37.53 7.54 -3.06
N MET A 99 -38.42 8.41 -3.53
CA MET A 99 -38.98 8.35 -4.88
C MET A 99 -39.26 9.76 -5.42
N LEU A 100 -39.41 9.87 -6.75
CA LEU A 100 -39.84 11.12 -7.36
C LEU A 100 -41.23 11.54 -6.84
N SER A 101 -41.36 12.84 -6.56
CA SER A 101 -42.66 13.47 -6.29
C SER A 101 -43.47 13.62 -7.58
N ALA A 102 -44.72 14.09 -7.51
CA ALA A 102 -45.49 14.44 -8.71
C ALA A 102 -44.81 15.57 -9.54
N LYS A 103 -44.10 16.49 -8.88
CA LYS A 103 -43.28 17.51 -9.55
C LYS A 103 -42.06 16.87 -10.21
N GLY A 104 -41.34 16.01 -9.50
CA GLY A 104 -40.17 15.30 -10.03
C GLY A 104 -40.50 14.42 -11.23
N LYS A 105 -41.64 13.72 -11.19
CA LYS A 105 -42.11 12.89 -12.32
C LYS A 105 -42.39 13.73 -13.57
N ARG A 106 -43.10 14.86 -13.44
CA ARG A 106 -43.33 15.78 -14.57
C ARG A 106 -42.03 16.34 -15.16
N MET A 107 -41.04 16.62 -14.31
CA MET A 107 -39.72 17.06 -14.76
C MET A 107 -38.92 15.95 -15.44
N SER A 108 -39.24 14.68 -15.15
CA SER A 108 -38.54 13.53 -15.72
C SER A 108 -38.69 13.43 -17.24
N ASP A 109 -39.80 13.94 -17.80
CA ASP A 109 -40.03 13.91 -19.25
C ASP A 109 -39.03 14.82 -19.97
N SER A 110 -38.96 16.10 -19.60
CA SER A 110 -37.97 17.06 -20.13
C SER A 110 -36.53 16.66 -19.81
N PHE A 111 -36.30 16.03 -18.66
CA PHE A 111 -34.99 15.48 -18.33
C PHE A 111 -34.58 14.31 -19.24
N SER A 112 -35.53 13.49 -19.68
CA SER A 112 -35.24 12.37 -20.58
C SER A 112 -34.90 12.85 -22.00
N GLU A 113 -35.62 13.86 -22.52
CA GLU A 113 -35.28 14.55 -23.76
C GLU A 113 -33.87 15.16 -23.67
N GLN A 114 -33.57 15.86 -22.57
CA GLN A 114 -32.24 16.40 -22.31
C GLN A 114 -31.15 15.31 -22.36
N CYS A 115 -31.41 14.13 -21.77
CA CYS A 115 -30.42 13.04 -21.74
C CYS A 115 -30.08 12.55 -23.15
N ILE A 116 -31.05 12.53 -24.07
CA ILE A 116 -30.82 12.14 -25.47
C ILE A 116 -29.87 13.14 -26.13
N ASP A 117 -30.16 14.43 -26.03
CA ASP A 117 -29.37 15.48 -26.68
C ASP A 117 -27.96 15.60 -26.08
N VAL A 118 -27.82 15.44 -24.75
CA VAL A 118 -26.51 15.38 -24.08
C VAL A 118 -25.73 14.15 -24.53
N THR A 119 -26.37 13.00 -24.70
CA THR A 119 -25.71 11.77 -25.18
C THR A 119 -25.16 11.98 -26.58
N ALA A 120 -25.96 12.53 -27.50
CA ALA A 120 -25.52 12.84 -28.85
C ALA A 120 -24.32 13.81 -28.88
N ALA A 121 -24.32 14.85 -28.03
CA ALA A 121 -23.21 15.78 -27.91
C ALA A 121 -21.92 15.11 -27.39
N ILE A 122 -22.03 14.22 -26.41
CA ILE A 122 -20.89 13.45 -25.91
C ILE A 122 -20.36 12.50 -26.99
N GLU A 123 -21.23 11.78 -27.71
CA GLU A 123 -20.82 10.91 -28.82
C GLU A 123 -20.11 11.69 -29.93
N GLN A 124 -20.56 12.90 -30.24
CA GLN A 124 -19.91 13.78 -31.21
C GLN A 124 -18.49 14.18 -30.78
N ILE A 125 -18.26 14.41 -29.47
CA ILE A 125 -16.91 14.67 -28.93
C ILE A 125 -16.07 13.40 -29.06
N THR A 126 -16.61 12.25 -28.65
CA THR A 126 -15.91 10.96 -28.68
C THR A 126 -15.43 10.62 -30.10
N GLN A 127 -16.27 10.84 -31.13
CA GLN A 127 -15.90 10.61 -32.53
C GLN A 127 -14.75 11.49 -33.05
N GLN A 128 -14.51 12.64 -32.41
CA GLN A 128 -13.40 13.55 -32.75
C GLN A 128 -12.13 13.26 -31.96
N THR A 129 -12.22 12.44 -30.91
CA THR A 129 -11.06 12.08 -30.08
C THR A 129 -10.34 10.86 -30.64
N ARG A 130 -9.01 10.84 -30.48
CA ARG A 130 -8.20 9.67 -30.82
C ARG A 130 -8.31 8.55 -29.78
N ASN A 131 -8.51 8.90 -28.52
CA ASN A 131 -8.56 7.95 -27.41
C ASN A 131 -9.95 7.96 -26.79
N ASP A 132 -10.46 6.79 -26.43
CA ASP A 132 -11.71 6.67 -25.69
C ASP A 132 -11.50 7.08 -24.23
N LEU A 133 -12.09 8.22 -23.84
CA LEU A 133 -11.97 8.73 -22.47
C LEU A 133 -12.79 7.87 -21.48
N TRP A 134 -13.90 7.29 -21.92
CA TRP A 134 -14.77 6.49 -21.07
C TRP A 134 -14.04 5.21 -20.65
N GLU A 135 -13.51 4.47 -21.62
CA GLU A 135 -12.72 3.26 -21.37
C GLU A 135 -11.44 3.58 -20.58
N ALA A 136 -10.75 4.68 -20.90
CA ALA A 136 -9.53 5.07 -20.19
C ALA A 136 -9.77 5.42 -18.72
N ILE A 137 -10.93 6.00 -18.36
CA ILE A 137 -11.27 6.25 -16.95
C ILE A 137 -11.52 4.93 -16.22
N GLU A 138 -12.29 4.02 -16.81
CA GLU A 138 -12.57 2.69 -16.24
C GLU A 138 -11.28 1.89 -16.02
N GLU A 139 -10.35 1.90 -16.98
CA GLU A 139 -9.02 1.29 -16.83
C GLU A 139 -8.26 1.86 -15.63
N TRP A 140 -8.26 3.19 -15.46
CA TRP A 140 -7.60 3.84 -14.34
C TRP A 140 -8.25 3.48 -13.00
N GLU A 141 -9.58 3.43 -12.93
CA GLU A 141 -10.31 3.01 -11.74
C GLU A 141 -9.93 1.57 -11.34
N ASN A 142 -9.92 0.65 -12.30
CA ASN A 142 -9.51 -0.74 -12.07
C ASN A 142 -8.04 -0.85 -11.61
N LEU A 143 -7.12 -0.12 -12.25
CA LEU A 143 -5.70 -0.10 -11.87
C LEU A 143 -5.44 0.51 -10.49
N LEU A 144 -6.25 1.49 -10.08
CA LEU A 144 -6.17 2.11 -8.76
C LEU A 144 -6.78 1.23 -7.66
N LEU A 145 -7.81 0.44 -8.00
CA LEU A 145 -8.38 -0.58 -7.11
C LEU A 145 -7.42 -1.74 -6.88
N ASP A 146 -6.74 -2.22 -7.92
CA ASP A 146 -5.71 -3.25 -7.83
C ASP A 146 -4.49 -2.76 -7.03
N LYS A 147 -4.02 -1.54 -7.34
CA LYS A 147 -2.88 -0.95 -6.65
C LYS A 147 -2.95 0.57 -6.63
N SER A 148 -3.14 1.09 -5.43
CA SER A 148 -3.34 2.51 -5.21
C SER A 148 -2.12 3.34 -5.62
N LEU A 149 -2.36 4.62 -5.95
CA LEU A 149 -1.28 5.57 -6.20
C LEU A 149 -0.32 5.68 -4.99
N LEU A 150 -0.85 5.59 -3.77
CA LEU A 150 -0.04 5.65 -2.55
C LEU A 150 0.95 4.47 -2.48
N GLU A 151 0.52 3.26 -2.81
CA GLU A 151 1.38 2.08 -2.82
C GLU A 151 2.47 2.20 -3.88
N ARG A 152 2.11 2.61 -5.11
CA ARG A 152 3.07 2.85 -6.18
C ARG A 152 4.12 3.89 -5.79
N VAL A 153 3.71 4.97 -5.11
CA VAL A 153 4.65 6.00 -4.61
C VAL A 153 5.52 5.47 -3.46
N LYS A 154 4.96 4.66 -2.55
CA LYS A 154 5.74 4.01 -1.48
C LYS A 154 6.83 3.11 -2.04
N GLU A 155 6.52 2.34 -3.09
CA GLU A 155 7.49 1.48 -3.77
C GLU A 155 8.57 2.27 -4.50
N ALA A 156 8.19 3.24 -5.33
CA ALA A 156 9.15 4.10 -6.02
C ALA A 156 10.06 4.84 -5.02
N LYS A 157 9.50 5.30 -3.89
CA LYS A 157 10.28 5.88 -2.79
C LYS A 157 11.26 4.86 -2.20
N LYS A 158 10.80 3.64 -1.91
CA LYS A 158 11.63 2.57 -1.35
C LYS A 158 12.78 2.23 -2.29
N GLU A 159 12.51 2.02 -3.58
CA GLU A 159 13.52 1.73 -4.60
C GLU A 159 14.60 2.83 -4.69
N ARG A 160 14.17 4.09 -4.70
CA ARG A 160 15.10 5.23 -4.67
C ARG A 160 15.96 5.21 -3.41
N GLU A 161 15.36 5.04 -2.24
CA GLU A 161 16.07 5.05 -0.96
C GLU A 161 16.98 3.83 -0.78
N SER A 162 16.65 2.70 -1.40
CA SER A 162 17.53 1.53 -1.39
C SER A 162 18.83 1.72 -2.18
N LYS A 163 18.87 2.67 -3.14
CA LYS A 163 20.12 3.02 -3.84
C LYS A 163 21.12 3.76 -2.96
N ASP A 164 20.64 4.40 -1.89
CA ASP A 164 21.48 5.07 -0.89
C ASP A 164 22.00 4.09 0.17
N ILE A 165 21.63 2.79 0.08
CA ILE A 165 22.10 1.73 0.97
C ILE A 165 23.30 1.05 0.34
N LYS A 166 24.39 0.92 1.10
CA LYS A 166 25.55 0.10 0.73
C LYS A 166 25.73 -1.00 1.76
N ILE A 167 25.93 -2.23 1.32
CA ILE A 167 26.38 -3.30 2.22
C ILE A 167 27.89 -3.39 2.10
N VAL A 168 28.59 -3.24 3.22
CA VAL A 168 30.05 -3.30 3.30
C VAL A 168 30.48 -4.38 4.29
N PRO A 169 31.65 -5.01 4.09
CA PRO A 169 32.23 -5.88 5.09
C PRO A 169 32.56 -5.09 6.36
N TYR A 170 32.57 -5.78 7.48
CA TYR A 170 32.97 -5.19 8.75
C TYR A 170 34.43 -4.77 8.76
N GLU A 171 34.69 -3.62 9.38
CA GLU A 171 35.99 -3.07 9.70
C GLU A 171 35.98 -2.62 11.17
N PRO A 172 37.15 -2.52 11.85
CA PRO A 172 37.20 -2.15 13.27
C PRO A 172 36.52 -0.82 13.61
N CYS A 173 36.41 0.12 12.65
CA CYS A 173 35.69 1.37 12.83
C CYS A 173 34.18 1.18 13.09
N TYR A 174 33.61 0.04 12.67
CA TYR A 174 32.19 -0.31 12.86
C TYR A 174 31.91 -1.06 14.18
N GLN A 175 32.92 -1.34 15.01
CA GLN A 175 32.76 -2.03 16.30
C GLN A 175 31.64 -1.43 17.16
N SER A 176 31.67 -0.10 17.33
CA SER A 176 30.66 0.59 18.15
C SER A 176 29.27 0.43 17.57
N ALA A 177 29.11 0.54 16.25
CA ALA A 177 27.81 0.38 15.59
C ALA A 177 27.30 -1.05 15.71
N PHE A 178 28.16 -2.06 15.50
CA PHE A 178 27.81 -3.48 15.64
C PHE A 178 27.29 -3.80 17.03
N ARG A 179 27.97 -3.32 18.07
CA ARG A 179 27.55 -3.50 19.46
C ARG A 179 26.24 -2.77 19.76
N THR A 180 26.18 -1.45 19.50
CA THR A 180 25.03 -0.63 19.87
C THR A 180 23.74 -1.05 19.15
N LEU A 181 23.81 -1.37 17.86
CA LEU A 181 22.62 -1.79 17.10
C LEU A 181 22.04 -3.11 17.62
N ASN A 182 22.91 -4.09 17.93
CA ASN A 182 22.46 -5.35 18.51
C ASN A 182 21.94 -5.17 19.94
N GLU A 183 22.62 -4.39 20.78
CA GLU A 183 22.19 -4.14 22.16
C GLU A 183 20.84 -3.40 22.22
N GLU A 184 20.64 -2.37 21.40
CA GLU A 184 19.35 -1.66 21.27
C GLU A 184 18.23 -2.62 20.85
N TRP A 185 18.49 -3.48 19.86
CA TRP A 185 17.51 -4.45 19.40
C TRP A 185 17.20 -5.53 20.45
N ILE A 186 18.23 -6.15 21.05
CA ILE A 186 18.06 -7.21 22.05
C ILE A 186 17.30 -6.64 23.25
N THR A 187 17.70 -5.48 23.77
CA THR A 187 17.07 -4.88 24.96
C THR A 187 15.62 -4.45 24.72
N ALA A 188 15.25 -4.12 23.48
CA ALA A 188 13.88 -3.75 23.14
C ALA A 188 12.89 -4.93 23.22
N TYR A 189 13.37 -6.17 23.01
CA TYR A 189 12.50 -7.35 22.90
C TYR A 189 12.80 -8.46 23.92
N PHE A 190 14.04 -8.53 24.40
CA PHE A 190 14.62 -9.62 25.19
C PHE A 190 15.64 -9.09 26.23
N ARG A 191 16.36 -9.99 26.87
CA ARG A 191 17.49 -9.68 27.75
C ARG A 191 18.79 -10.10 27.10
N MET A 192 19.85 -9.33 27.33
CA MET A 192 21.20 -9.68 26.91
C MET A 192 21.69 -10.93 27.65
N GLU A 193 22.27 -11.88 26.92
CA GLU A 193 22.84 -13.12 27.45
C GLU A 193 24.38 -13.09 27.39
N GLU A 194 25.08 -13.95 28.14
CA GLU A 194 26.56 -13.97 28.19
C GLU A 194 27.20 -14.18 26.81
N ALA A 195 26.57 -15.02 25.97
CA ALA A 195 27.00 -15.26 24.60
C ALA A 195 26.87 -14.00 23.71
N ASP A 196 25.89 -13.12 23.98
CA ASP A 196 25.76 -11.85 23.26
C ASP A 196 26.93 -10.92 23.60
N TYR A 197 27.26 -10.74 24.88
CA TYR A 197 28.38 -9.89 25.28
C TYR A 197 29.70 -10.32 24.65
N LYS A 198 30.03 -11.63 24.70
CA LYS A 198 31.25 -12.16 24.09
C LYS A 198 31.34 -11.83 22.59
N ALA A 199 30.26 -12.11 21.84
CA ALA A 199 30.23 -11.88 20.40
C ALA A 199 30.24 -10.39 20.03
N LEU A 200 29.58 -9.54 20.82
CA LEU A 200 29.47 -8.10 20.53
C LEU A 200 30.70 -7.30 20.98
N ASP A 201 31.34 -7.68 22.09
CA ASP A 201 32.53 -6.99 22.61
C ASP A 201 33.81 -7.45 21.91
N HIS A 202 33.85 -8.71 21.44
CA HIS A 202 35.02 -9.30 20.78
C HIS A 202 34.69 -9.98 19.42
N PRO A 203 34.04 -9.29 18.46
CA PRO A 203 33.57 -9.90 17.21
C PRO A 203 34.69 -10.45 16.33
N LYS A 204 35.91 -9.90 16.43
CA LYS A 204 37.07 -10.45 15.71
C LYS A 204 37.36 -11.89 16.14
N GLU A 205 37.52 -12.13 17.43
CA GLU A 205 37.85 -13.45 17.99
C GLU A 205 36.68 -14.44 17.82
N TYR A 206 35.46 -14.00 18.09
CA TYR A 206 34.31 -14.91 18.16
C TYR A 206 33.64 -15.17 16.80
N ILE A 207 33.83 -14.31 15.81
CA ILE A 207 33.16 -14.42 14.49
C ILE A 207 34.18 -14.47 13.36
N LEU A 208 35.02 -13.44 13.21
CA LEU A 208 35.87 -13.27 12.03
C LEU A 208 37.01 -14.30 11.97
N ASP A 209 37.76 -14.46 13.06
CA ASP A 209 38.91 -15.37 13.16
C ASP A 209 38.49 -16.85 13.05
N LYS A 210 37.19 -17.15 13.27
CA LYS A 210 36.60 -18.48 13.08
C LYS A 210 36.14 -18.76 11.64
N GLY A 211 36.39 -17.85 10.72
CA GLY A 211 35.94 -17.97 9.32
C GLY A 211 34.50 -17.53 9.09
N GLY A 212 33.91 -16.80 10.03
CA GLY A 212 32.66 -16.09 9.84
C GLY A 212 32.85 -14.72 9.15
N ALA A 213 31.75 -13.99 9.00
CA ALA A 213 31.75 -12.64 8.45
C ALA A 213 30.74 -11.76 9.17
N ILE A 214 30.96 -10.44 9.16
CA ILE A 214 29.96 -9.47 9.60
C ILE A 214 29.78 -8.47 8.47
N LEU A 215 28.53 -8.19 8.13
CA LEU A 215 28.17 -7.21 7.12
C LEU A 215 27.46 -6.04 7.76
N VAL A 216 27.77 -4.84 7.29
CA VAL A 216 27.25 -3.57 7.79
C VAL A 216 26.48 -2.90 6.67
N ALA A 217 25.26 -2.46 6.96
CA ALA A 217 24.48 -1.62 6.08
C ALA A 217 24.75 -0.15 6.40
N LEU A 218 25.26 0.58 5.41
CA LEU A 218 25.40 2.02 5.44
C LEU A 218 24.20 2.65 4.74
N TYR A 219 23.59 3.67 5.34
CA TYR A 219 22.60 4.52 4.69
C TYR A 219 23.10 5.95 4.73
N LYS A 220 23.36 6.55 3.55
CA LYS A 220 24.05 7.85 3.43
C LYS A 220 25.38 7.87 4.22
N ASP A 221 26.14 6.79 4.08
CA ASP A 221 27.45 6.57 4.71
C ASP A 221 27.44 6.44 6.26
N GLU A 222 26.27 6.39 6.90
CA GLU A 222 26.13 6.09 8.33
C GLU A 222 25.78 4.61 8.56
N PRO A 223 26.41 3.90 9.52
CA PRO A 223 26.09 2.52 9.84
C PRO A 223 24.73 2.43 10.54
N VAL A 224 23.79 1.75 9.90
CA VAL A 224 22.39 1.68 10.35
C VAL A 224 21.86 0.26 10.49
N GLY A 225 22.63 -0.75 10.08
CA GLY A 225 22.26 -2.14 10.27
C GLY A 225 23.46 -3.06 10.20
N VAL A 226 23.33 -4.23 10.82
CA VAL A 226 24.38 -5.25 10.85
C VAL A 226 23.77 -6.64 10.78
N CYS A 227 24.55 -7.59 10.27
CA CYS A 227 24.21 -9.01 10.27
C CYS A 227 25.51 -9.82 10.29
N ALA A 228 25.56 -10.87 11.11
CA ALA A 228 26.69 -11.77 11.23
C ALA A 228 26.39 -13.12 10.57
N LEU A 229 27.44 -13.69 9.98
CA LEU A 229 27.54 -15.07 9.55
C LEU A 229 28.55 -15.75 10.47
N CYS A 230 28.09 -16.57 11.40
CA CYS A 230 28.96 -17.26 12.34
C CYS A 230 29.29 -18.65 11.79
N LYS A 231 30.57 -19.03 11.72
CA LYS A 231 30.95 -20.40 11.37
C LYS A 231 30.46 -21.34 12.48
N MET A 232 29.80 -22.43 12.10
CA MET A 232 29.32 -23.44 13.04
C MET A 232 30.27 -24.64 13.08
N ASP A 233 30.47 -25.17 14.27
CA ASP A 233 31.03 -26.51 14.50
C ASP A 233 29.85 -27.49 14.67
N HIS A 234 29.21 -27.84 13.56
CA HIS A 234 28.00 -28.66 13.54
C HIS A 234 28.04 -29.66 12.37
N PRO A 235 27.59 -30.93 12.57
CA PRO A 235 27.67 -31.95 11.52
C PRO A 235 26.82 -31.66 10.27
N LEU A 236 25.77 -30.82 10.40
CA LEU A 236 24.84 -30.52 9.30
C LEU A 236 24.86 -29.06 8.83
N TYR A 237 25.35 -28.11 9.62
CA TYR A 237 25.23 -26.69 9.32
C TYR A 237 26.61 -26.06 9.26
N ASP A 238 26.88 -25.33 8.18
CA ASP A 238 28.18 -24.71 7.97
C ASP A 238 28.27 -23.36 8.68
N TYR A 239 27.15 -22.64 8.73
CA TYR A 239 27.06 -21.28 9.26
C TYR A 239 25.72 -21.02 9.93
N GLU A 240 25.72 -20.09 10.89
CA GLU A 240 24.54 -19.48 11.49
C GLU A 240 24.42 -18.04 11.01
N LEU A 241 23.24 -17.61 10.55
CA LEU A 241 22.93 -16.19 10.38
C LEU A 241 22.44 -15.66 11.73
N ALA A 242 23.22 -14.74 12.30
CA ALA A 242 23.00 -14.21 13.64
C ALA A 242 23.16 -12.68 13.67
N LYS A 243 22.83 -12.08 14.82
CA LYS A 243 23.08 -10.65 15.10
C LYS A 243 22.54 -9.69 14.03
N LEU A 244 21.36 -10.03 13.48
CA LEU A 244 20.63 -9.18 12.54
C LEU A 244 19.94 -8.05 13.32
N ALA A 245 20.45 -6.82 13.16
CA ALA A 245 19.87 -5.64 13.77
C ALA A 245 19.81 -4.49 12.77
N VAL A 246 18.71 -3.74 12.76
CA VAL A 246 18.53 -2.53 11.93
C VAL A 246 17.97 -1.42 12.79
N SER A 247 18.61 -0.26 12.75
CA SER A 247 18.22 0.92 13.50
C SER A 247 16.74 1.28 13.26
N PRO A 248 15.93 1.47 14.32
CA PRO A 248 14.53 1.87 14.20
C PRO A 248 14.30 3.13 13.36
N LYS A 249 15.30 4.02 13.31
CA LYS A 249 15.25 5.30 12.59
C LYS A 249 15.14 5.15 11.07
N VAL A 250 15.52 4.00 10.51
CA VAL A 250 15.57 3.77 9.06
C VAL A 250 14.87 2.48 8.62
N GLN A 251 14.01 1.91 9.47
CA GLN A 251 13.21 0.73 9.13
C GLN A 251 12.25 1.01 7.95
N GLY A 252 11.78 -0.07 7.31
CA GLY A 252 10.89 0.01 6.14
C GLY A 252 11.60 0.27 4.80
N LYS A 253 12.92 0.50 4.81
CA LYS A 253 13.73 0.71 3.58
C LYS A 253 14.26 -0.57 2.94
N GLY A 254 13.97 -1.74 3.52
CA GLY A 254 14.45 -3.03 3.02
C GLY A 254 15.86 -3.42 3.47
N ILE A 255 16.48 -2.67 4.39
CA ILE A 255 17.85 -2.93 4.90
C ILE A 255 18.04 -4.37 5.41
N GLY A 256 17.08 -4.88 6.19
CA GLY A 256 17.17 -6.25 6.73
C GLY A 256 17.20 -7.32 5.64
N VAL A 257 16.42 -7.13 4.56
CA VAL A 257 16.45 -8.04 3.40
C VAL A 257 17.82 -8.00 2.74
N LEU A 258 18.35 -6.80 2.46
CA LEU A 258 19.66 -6.62 1.82
C LEU A 258 20.79 -7.23 2.65
N LEU A 259 20.75 -7.08 3.98
CA LEU A 259 21.72 -7.68 4.90
C LEU A 259 21.66 -9.21 4.87
N CYS A 260 20.46 -9.80 4.95
CA CYS A 260 20.30 -11.26 4.89
C CYS A 260 20.73 -11.82 3.53
N GLU A 261 20.35 -11.18 2.42
CA GLU A 261 20.79 -11.57 1.07
C GLU A 261 22.32 -11.54 0.96
N ALA A 262 22.95 -10.46 1.45
CA ALA A 262 24.39 -10.32 1.41
C ALA A 262 25.10 -11.35 2.29
N VAL A 263 24.54 -11.70 3.47
CA VAL A 263 25.08 -12.75 4.34
C VAL A 263 24.94 -14.13 3.71
N VAL A 264 23.80 -14.44 3.08
CA VAL A 264 23.61 -15.69 2.34
C VAL A 264 24.62 -15.78 1.20
N ASN A 265 24.77 -14.72 0.40
CA ASN A 265 25.76 -14.67 -0.68
C ASN A 265 27.18 -14.84 -0.13
N LYS A 266 27.49 -14.24 1.03
CA LYS A 266 28.78 -14.41 1.67
C LYS A 266 29.04 -15.87 2.08
N ALA A 267 28.03 -16.56 2.58
CA ALA A 267 28.13 -17.99 2.88
C ALA A 267 28.42 -18.81 1.61
N LYS A 268 27.78 -18.48 0.47
CA LYS A 268 28.07 -19.13 -0.82
C LYS A 268 29.52 -18.91 -1.27
N GLU A 269 30.01 -17.67 -1.18
CA GLU A 269 31.42 -17.33 -1.51
C GLU A 269 32.40 -18.12 -0.65
N LEU A 270 32.05 -18.40 0.61
CA LEU A 270 32.84 -19.19 1.55
C LEU A 270 32.62 -20.71 1.41
N GLY A 271 31.91 -21.15 0.37
CA GLY A 271 31.64 -22.57 0.09
C GLY A 271 30.64 -23.24 1.04
N GLY A 272 29.84 -22.44 1.77
CA GLY A 272 28.79 -22.95 2.64
C GLY A 272 27.64 -23.58 1.86
N LYS A 273 27.12 -24.69 2.37
CA LYS A 273 26.00 -25.44 1.77
C LYS A 273 24.72 -25.29 2.58
N ARG A 274 24.83 -25.13 3.90
CA ARG A 274 23.68 -25.04 4.80
C ARG A 274 23.84 -23.92 5.81
N ILE A 275 22.85 -23.03 5.86
CA ILE A 275 22.76 -21.95 6.84
C ILE A 275 21.64 -22.25 7.81
N PHE A 276 21.94 -22.10 9.10
CA PHE A 276 21.01 -22.21 10.20
C PHE A 276 20.60 -20.83 10.73
N ILE A 277 19.38 -20.73 11.25
CA ILE A 277 18.87 -19.55 11.98
C ILE A 277 18.11 -20.04 13.21
N GLU A 278 18.39 -19.41 14.35
CA GLU A 278 17.50 -19.41 15.51
C GLU A 278 16.86 -18.03 15.68
N SER A 279 15.55 -17.99 15.87
CA SER A 279 14.77 -16.75 15.95
C SER A 279 13.61 -16.89 16.94
N ASN A 280 12.76 -15.85 16.99
CA ASN A 280 11.54 -15.84 17.76
C ASN A 280 10.32 -15.49 16.89
N THR A 281 9.22 -16.25 17.00
CA THR A 281 7.96 -16.08 16.24
C THR A 281 7.31 -14.71 16.44
N ARG A 282 7.61 -14.01 17.54
CA ARG A 282 7.16 -12.63 17.79
C ARG A 282 7.80 -11.64 16.80
N LEU A 283 8.96 -11.96 16.23
CA LEU A 283 9.71 -11.13 15.28
C LEU A 283 9.17 -11.30 13.86
N LYS A 284 7.87 -11.08 13.67
CA LYS A 284 7.18 -11.27 12.37
C LYS A 284 7.91 -10.67 11.15
N PRO A 285 8.51 -9.46 11.23
CA PRO A 285 9.27 -8.91 10.11
C PRO A 285 10.47 -9.78 9.70
N ALA A 286 11.23 -10.31 10.67
CA ALA A 286 12.40 -11.16 10.40
C ALA A 286 11.97 -12.52 9.81
N ILE A 287 10.95 -13.14 10.39
CA ILE A 287 10.40 -14.42 9.88
C ILE A 287 9.93 -14.29 8.42
N HIS A 288 9.24 -13.19 8.09
CA HIS A 288 8.84 -12.93 6.69
C HIS A 288 10.04 -12.78 5.75
N ILE A 289 11.13 -12.15 6.19
CA ILE A 289 12.38 -12.06 5.41
C ILE A 289 12.95 -13.45 5.18
N TYR A 290 13.04 -14.28 6.21
CA TYR A 290 13.62 -15.63 6.12
C TYR A 290 12.85 -16.51 5.14
N HIS A 291 11.51 -16.56 5.22
CA HIS A 291 10.72 -17.29 4.23
C HIS A 291 10.89 -16.77 2.81
N LYS A 292 10.97 -15.45 2.64
CA LYS A 292 11.20 -14.84 1.32
C LYS A 292 12.54 -15.27 0.72
N LEU A 293 13.55 -15.49 1.55
CA LEU A 293 14.87 -15.97 1.15
C LEU A 293 14.95 -17.51 1.01
N GLY A 294 13.84 -18.21 1.24
CA GLY A 294 13.75 -19.66 1.08
C GLY A 294 14.12 -20.47 2.32
N PHE A 295 14.31 -19.83 3.48
CA PHE A 295 14.48 -20.57 4.73
C PHE A 295 13.20 -21.37 5.05
N LYS A 296 13.40 -22.61 5.50
CA LYS A 296 12.35 -23.54 5.90
C LYS A 296 12.44 -23.80 7.40
N GLU A 297 11.30 -23.87 8.06
CA GLU A 297 11.22 -24.19 9.48
C GLU A 297 11.62 -25.64 9.73
N LEU A 298 12.38 -25.87 10.81
CA LEU A 298 12.72 -27.20 11.26
C LEU A 298 11.57 -27.79 12.10
N PRO A 299 11.28 -29.10 11.96
CA PRO A 299 10.18 -29.75 12.68
C PRO A 299 10.44 -29.93 14.18
N GLU A 300 11.71 -30.01 14.57
CA GLU A 300 12.14 -30.12 15.96
C GLU A 300 12.88 -28.85 16.37
N TYR A 301 12.58 -28.35 17.57
CA TYR A 301 13.22 -27.18 18.16
C TYR A 301 14.20 -27.63 19.25
N HIS A 302 15.46 -27.22 19.10
CA HIS A 302 16.55 -27.54 20.04
C HIS A 302 17.17 -26.25 20.59
N THR A 303 16.78 -25.82 21.78
CA THR A 303 17.15 -24.49 22.33
C THR A 303 18.66 -24.23 22.37
N THR A 304 19.13 -23.18 21.68
CA THR A 304 20.50 -22.63 21.82
C THR A 304 20.50 -21.34 22.65
N TYR A 305 19.42 -20.55 22.56
CA TYR A 305 19.19 -19.33 23.33
C TYR A 305 17.84 -19.39 24.08
N GLU A 306 17.76 -18.81 25.28
CA GLU A 306 16.51 -18.79 26.05
C GLU A 306 15.38 -18.06 25.34
N ARG A 307 15.72 -17.10 24.46
CA ARG A 307 14.76 -16.28 23.70
C ARG A 307 14.24 -16.94 22.42
N GLY A 308 14.83 -18.03 21.97
CA GLY A 308 14.42 -18.71 20.74
C GLY A 308 13.11 -19.48 20.92
N ASP A 309 12.30 -19.57 19.87
CA ASP A 309 11.16 -20.50 19.81
C ASP A 309 10.94 -21.09 18.40
N ILE A 310 11.80 -20.75 17.44
CA ILE A 310 11.75 -21.22 16.07
C ILE A 310 13.17 -21.35 15.50
N GLN A 311 13.38 -22.43 14.76
CA GLN A 311 14.62 -22.70 14.05
C GLN A 311 14.32 -22.92 12.57
N MET A 312 15.20 -22.41 11.72
CA MET A 312 15.05 -22.48 10.28
C MET A 312 16.38 -22.83 9.61
N GLU A 313 16.30 -23.49 8.46
CA GLU A 313 17.46 -23.80 7.63
C GLU A 313 17.29 -23.27 6.21
N LEU A 314 18.40 -22.94 5.57
CA LEU A 314 18.49 -22.69 4.14
C LEU A 314 19.55 -23.61 3.55
N MET A 315 19.15 -24.42 2.57
CA MET A 315 20.08 -25.13 1.69
C MET A 315 20.46 -24.19 0.55
N ILE A 316 21.76 -23.94 0.40
CA ILE A 316 22.31 -23.23 -0.74
C ILE A 316 22.40 -24.25 -1.89
N GLU A 317 21.55 -24.08 -2.90
CA GLU A 317 21.66 -24.83 -4.15
C GLU A 317 22.95 -24.42 -4.90
N GLU A 318 23.64 -25.41 -5.49
CA GLU A 318 24.85 -25.22 -6.33
C GLU A 318 24.55 -24.43 -7.61
#